data_AF-A0A963J3V0-F1
#
_entry.id   AF-A0A963J3V0-F1
#
_cell.length_a   1.000
_cell.length_b   1.000
_cell.length_c   1.000
_cell.angle_alpha   90.00
_cell.angle_beta   90.00
_cell.angle_gamma   90.00
#
_symmetry.space_group_name_H-M   'P 1'
#
loop_
_entity.id
_entity.type
_entity.pdbx_description
1 polymer ?
#
loop_
_entity_poly.entity_id
_entity_poly.type
_entity_poly.pdbx_seq_one_letter_code
_entity_poly.pdbx_strand_id
1 'polypeptide(L)'
;MVDFAQRNAERAGVAGAVQLRGGDALQRMPPCETPGIMLLNPPYGERIAAAGAAGQNASERAAQRAQGDAVGREAAHTDDGGEFFSQLAAHWKKNYAGWTAWMLTPDLKLPSKMRLKESRRVPMWNGPIECRLFRFDMVKGTARARAGSAEPGVADGA
;
A
#
# COMPACT_ATOMS: atom_id res chain seq x y z
N MET A 1 -12.65 2.25 13.04
CA MET A 1 -12.52 2.12 11.56
C MET A 1 -13.00 0.76 11.05
N VAL A 2 -12.65 -0.34 11.75
CA VAL A 2 -13.10 -1.71 11.38
C VAL A 2 -14.62 -1.82 11.27
N ASP A 3 -15.38 -1.25 12.20
CA ASP A 3 -16.86 -1.32 12.16
C ASP A 3 -17.45 -0.62 10.93
N PHE A 4 -16.84 0.47 10.48
CA PHE A 4 -17.24 1.14 9.24
C PHE A 4 -16.93 0.28 8.02
N ALA A 5 -15.75 -0.37 8.01
CA ALA A 5 -15.38 -1.29 6.93
C ALA A 5 -16.32 -2.50 6.86
N GLN A 6 -16.74 -3.03 8.02
CA GLN A 6 -17.69 -4.15 8.10
C GLN A 6 -19.04 -3.75 7.53
N ARG A 7 -19.61 -2.61 7.96
CA ARG A 7 -20.87 -2.10 7.40
C ARG A 7 -20.77 -1.82 5.90
N ASN A 8 -19.62 -1.34 5.42
CA ASN A 8 -19.42 -1.12 3.99
C ASN A 8 -19.40 -2.45 3.21
N ALA A 9 -18.75 -3.49 3.75
CA ALA A 9 -18.72 -4.82 3.14
C ALA A 9 -20.12 -5.47 3.11
N GLU A 10 -20.92 -5.28 4.15
CA GLU A 10 -22.31 -5.72 4.21
C GLU A 10 -23.17 -5.03 3.15
N ARG A 11 -23.09 -3.70 3.07
CA ARG A 11 -23.81 -2.91 2.04
C ARG A 11 -23.41 -3.28 0.62
N ALA A 12 -22.15 -3.65 0.42
CA ALA A 12 -21.64 -4.12 -0.87
C ALA A 12 -21.96 -5.58 -1.16
N GLY A 13 -22.56 -6.34 -0.23
CA GLY A 13 -22.89 -7.75 -0.41
C GLY A 13 -21.68 -8.70 -0.41
N VAL A 14 -20.50 -8.23 0.02
CA VAL A 14 -19.25 -9.00 -0.02
C VAL A 14 -18.74 -9.41 1.36
N ALA A 15 -19.53 -9.21 2.42
CA ALA A 15 -19.13 -9.51 3.79
C ALA A 15 -18.67 -10.97 3.99
N GLY A 16 -19.28 -11.93 3.29
CA GLY A 16 -18.86 -13.34 3.35
C GLY A 16 -17.51 -13.64 2.71
N ALA A 17 -16.96 -12.72 1.91
CA ALA A 17 -15.68 -12.88 1.22
C ALA A 17 -14.52 -12.16 1.94
N VAL A 18 -14.77 -11.40 3.01
CA VAL A 18 -13.76 -10.59 3.70
C VAL A 18 -13.70 -10.93 5.19
N GLN A 19 -12.48 -10.97 5.74
CA GLN A 19 -12.25 -11.03 7.18
C GLN A 19 -11.59 -9.74 7.64
N LEU A 20 -12.29 -8.97 8.46
CA LEU A 20 -11.81 -7.68 8.96
C LEU A 20 -11.30 -7.82 10.39
N ARG A 21 -10.06 -7.38 10.63
CA ARG A 21 -9.43 -7.40 11.96
C ARG A 21 -8.68 -6.10 12.22
N GLY A 22 -8.96 -5.46 13.34
CA GLY A 22 -8.12 -4.37 13.86
C GLY A 22 -6.75 -4.89 14.30
N GLY A 23 -5.78 -3.99 14.35
CA GLY A 23 -4.44 -4.30 14.88
C GLY A 23 -3.35 -3.42 14.28
N ASP A 24 -2.16 -3.57 14.84
CA ASP A 24 -0.95 -2.90 14.37
C ASP A 24 -0.38 -3.60 13.12
N ALA A 25 -0.11 -2.81 12.08
CA ALA A 25 0.51 -3.29 10.85
C ALA A 25 1.93 -3.84 11.08
N LEU A 26 2.66 -3.31 12.07
CA LEU A 26 4.01 -3.75 12.42
C LEU A 26 4.04 -5.14 13.09
N GLN A 27 2.88 -5.66 13.49
CA GLN A 27 2.73 -6.94 14.19
C GLN A 27 1.90 -7.96 13.41
N ARG A 28 1.29 -7.57 12.28
CA ARG A 28 0.41 -8.46 11.52
C ARG A 28 1.21 -9.58 10.86
N MET A 29 0.86 -10.84 11.14
CA MET A 29 1.45 -12.00 10.47
C MET A 29 0.72 -12.33 9.16
N PRO A 30 1.37 -13.03 8.21
CA PRO A 30 0.68 -13.57 7.03
C PRO A 30 -0.55 -14.38 7.44
N PRO A 31 -1.70 -14.25 6.74
CA PRO A 31 -2.93 -14.95 7.09
C PRO A 31 -2.89 -16.45 6.76
N CYS A 32 -1.96 -16.89 5.90
CA CYS A 32 -1.76 -18.27 5.49
C CYS A 32 -0.31 -18.49 5.01
N GLU A 33 0.08 -19.76 4.83
CA GLU A 33 1.41 -20.15 4.35
C GLU A 33 1.61 -19.85 2.86
N THR A 34 0.56 -20.01 2.06
CA THR A 34 0.59 -19.74 0.62
C THR A 34 0.80 -18.25 0.38
N PRO A 35 1.88 -17.84 -0.30
CA PRO A 35 2.12 -16.44 -0.56
C PRO A 35 1.07 -15.81 -1.44
N GLY A 36 0.70 -14.57 -1.12
CA GLY A 36 -0.29 -13.80 -1.85
C GLY A 36 0.11 -12.34 -2.04
N ILE A 37 -0.90 -11.46 -2.05
CA ILE A 37 -0.75 -10.03 -2.26
C ILE A 37 -1.05 -9.29 -0.95
N MET A 38 -0.16 -8.38 -0.58
CA MET A 38 -0.45 -7.30 0.37
C MET A 38 -0.76 -6.04 -0.44
N LEU A 39 -1.92 -5.42 -0.22
CA LEU A 39 -2.31 -4.17 -0.88
C LEU A 39 -2.59 -3.09 0.18
N LEU A 40 -1.90 -1.96 0.09
CA LEU A 40 -1.97 -0.90 1.09
C LEU A 40 -2.12 0.48 0.45
N ASN A 41 -2.92 1.31 1.11
CA ASN A 41 -3.03 2.74 0.88
C ASN A 41 -2.66 3.44 2.21
N PRO A 42 -1.36 3.58 2.52
CA PRO A 42 -0.91 4.15 3.80
C PRO A 42 -1.35 5.62 3.96
N PRO A 43 -1.35 6.14 5.20
CA PRO A 43 -1.66 7.55 5.43
C PRO A 43 -0.68 8.46 4.67
N TYR A 44 -1.21 9.56 4.13
CA TYR A 44 -0.43 10.63 3.52
C TYR A 44 -0.36 11.80 4.51
N GLY A 45 0.84 12.30 4.74
CA GLY A 45 1.24 13.17 5.86
C GLY A 45 0.46 14.43 6.17
N GLU A 46 -0.53 14.83 5.38
CA GLU A 46 -1.22 16.12 5.55
C GLU A 46 -2.76 16.01 5.56
N ARG A 47 -3.34 14.81 5.51
CA ARG A 47 -4.81 14.66 5.68
C ARG A 47 -5.29 14.69 7.13
N ILE A 48 -4.43 15.04 8.09
CA ILE A 48 -4.81 15.12 9.51
C ILE A 48 -5.51 16.46 9.86
N ALA A 49 -5.49 17.47 8.97
CA ALA A 49 -6.18 18.74 9.22
C ALA A 49 -7.50 18.92 8.44
N ALA A 50 -8.24 17.85 8.09
CA ALA A 50 -9.65 17.95 7.68
C ALA A 50 -10.31 16.57 7.56
N ALA A 51 -10.57 15.91 8.69
CA ALA A 51 -11.58 14.84 8.73
C ALA A 51 -12.14 14.72 10.14
N GLY A 52 -12.91 15.74 10.54
CA GLY A 52 -14.03 15.49 11.43
C GLY A 52 -14.83 14.29 10.89
N ALA A 53 -15.25 13.43 11.81
CA ALA A 53 -15.97 12.18 11.64
C ALA A 53 -16.72 12.01 10.30
N ALA A 54 -16.67 10.79 9.77
CA ALA A 54 -17.44 10.29 8.63
C ALA A 54 -18.96 10.52 8.75
N GLY A 55 -19.40 11.77 8.54
CA GLY A 55 -20.78 12.21 8.79
C GLY A 55 -21.27 13.34 7.87
N GLN A 56 -20.47 13.86 6.94
CA GLN A 56 -20.95 14.82 5.94
C GLN A 56 -21.48 14.12 4.68
N ASN A 57 -22.67 14.54 4.27
CA ASN A 57 -23.49 13.88 3.27
C ASN A 57 -22.76 13.85 1.92
N ALA A 58 -22.95 12.78 1.14
CA ALA A 58 -22.31 12.62 -0.16
C ALA A 58 -22.65 13.78 -1.14
N SER A 59 -23.82 14.40 -0.95
CA SER A 59 -24.28 15.58 -1.68
C SER A 59 -23.46 16.85 -1.39
N GLU A 60 -23.06 17.07 -0.14
CA GLU A 60 -22.26 18.25 0.26
C GLU A 60 -20.86 18.19 -0.34
N ARG A 61 -20.27 16.99 -0.40
CA ARG A 61 -18.98 16.75 -1.07
C ARG A 61 -19.06 16.91 -2.59
N ALA A 62 -20.20 16.62 -3.21
CA ALA A 62 -20.42 16.84 -4.64
C ALA A 62 -20.59 18.34 -4.96
N ALA A 63 -21.30 19.08 -4.11
CA ALA A 63 -21.50 20.52 -4.24
C ALA A 63 -20.19 21.31 -4.08
N GLN A 64 -19.35 20.97 -3.08
CA GLN A 64 -18.05 21.62 -2.88
C GLN A 64 -17.07 21.37 -4.04
N ARG A 65 -17.14 20.21 -4.70
CA ARG A 65 -16.34 19.93 -5.90
C ARG A 65 -16.77 20.74 -7.13
N ALA A 66 -18.07 21.07 -7.24
CA ALA A 66 -18.59 21.89 -8.32
C ALA A 66 -18.21 23.37 -8.19
N GLN A 67 -17.83 23.84 -7.00
CA GLN A 67 -17.46 25.23 -6.71
C GLN A 67 -15.97 25.56 -6.90
N GLY A 68 -15.15 24.62 -7.39
CA GLY A 68 -13.81 24.94 -7.90
C GLY A 68 -12.70 25.09 -6.84
N ASP A 69 -12.97 24.78 -5.57
CA ASP A 69 -11.97 24.79 -4.48
C ASP A 69 -11.03 23.56 -4.55
N ALA A 70 -10.36 23.39 -5.69
CA ALA A 70 -9.24 22.47 -5.81
C ALA A 70 -8.03 23.06 -5.06
N VAL A 71 -7.96 22.79 -3.75
CA VAL A 71 -6.79 23.12 -2.94
C VAL A 71 -5.58 22.39 -3.52
N GLY A 72 -4.73 23.16 -4.18
CA GLY A 72 -3.48 22.70 -4.77
C GLY A 72 -2.48 22.25 -3.71
N ARG A 73 -1.88 21.09 -4.00
CA ARG A 73 -0.47 20.72 -3.80
C ARG A 73 0.27 21.43 -2.66
N GLU A 74 0.43 20.74 -1.55
CA GLU A 74 1.69 20.78 -0.80
C GLU A 74 2.16 19.37 -0.48
N ALA A 75 3.48 19.20 -0.48
CA ALA A 75 4.15 17.93 -0.43
C ALA A 75 4.27 17.48 1.03
N ALA A 76 3.49 16.46 1.38
CA ALA A 76 3.53 15.80 2.68
C ALA A 76 4.95 15.60 3.22
N HIS A 77 5.37 16.49 4.12
CA HIS A 77 6.61 16.35 4.87
C HIS A 77 6.30 15.57 6.16
N THR A 78 6.42 14.24 6.11
CA THR A 78 6.42 13.43 7.33
C THR A 78 7.86 13.06 7.68
N ASP A 79 8.45 13.75 8.66
CA ASP A 79 9.71 13.31 9.25
C ASP A 79 9.52 11.98 10.00
N ASP A 80 8.35 11.81 10.65
CA ASP A 80 7.96 10.62 11.44
C ASP A 80 7.55 9.40 10.58
N GLY A 81 7.08 9.63 9.34
CA GLY A 81 6.66 8.54 8.45
C GLY A 81 7.84 7.65 8.01
N GLY A 82 9.07 8.16 8.03
CA GLY A 82 10.26 7.41 7.66
C GLY A 82 10.50 6.20 8.55
N GLU A 83 10.33 6.35 9.86
CA GLU A 83 10.59 5.28 10.83
C GLU A 83 9.57 4.14 10.70
N PHE A 84 8.28 4.47 10.62
CA PHE A 84 7.21 3.49 10.43
C PHE A 84 7.45 2.60 9.20
N PHE A 85 7.75 3.20 8.04
CA PHE A 85 7.95 2.43 6.82
C PHE A 85 9.23 1.57 6.84
N SER A 86 10.27 2.02 7.56
CA SER A 86 11.46 1.22 7.79
C SER A 86 11.15 -0.02 8.64
N GLN A 87 10.43 0.15 9.76
CA GLN A 87 10.00 -0.95 10.62
C GLN A 87 9.05 -1.91 9.90
N LEU A 88 8.09 -1.38 9.14
CA LEU A 88 7.16 -2.19 8.33
C LEU A 88 7.91 -3.05 7.31
N ALA A 89 8.89 -2.47 6.62
CA ALA A 89 9.72 -3.21 5.68
C ALA A 89 10.56 -4.30 6.36
N ALA A 90 11.11 -4.04 7.54
CA ALA A 90 11.85 -5.04 8.32
C ALA A 90 10.94 -6.22 8.71
N HIS A 91 9.73 -5.93 9.18
CA HIS A 91 8.72 -6.94 9.51
C HIS A 91 8.33 -7.78 8.29
N TRP A 92 8.10 -7.15 7.14
CA TRP A 92 7.79 -7.87 5.90
C TRP A 92 8.95 -8.74 5.42
N LYS A 93 10.19 -8.25 5.46
CA LYS A 93 11.38 -9.04 5.09
C LYS A 93 11.52 -10.30 5.94
N LYS A 94 11.15 -10.23 7.22
CA LYS A 94 11.22 -11.36 8.16
C LYS A 94 10.11 -12.38 7.90
N ASN A 95 8.88 -11.93 7.67
CA ASN A 95 7.70 -12.80 7.79
C ASN A 95 6.96 -13.07 6.46
N TYR A 96 7.20 -12.28 5.41
CA TYR A 96 6.39 -12.31 4.18
C TYR A 96 7.18 -12.77 2.94
N ALA A 97 8.17 -13.65 3.11
CA ALA A 97 8.90 -14.20 1.96
C ALA A 97 7.95 -14.88 0.95
N GLY A 98 8.15 -14.61 -0.34
CA GLY A 98 7.31 -15.06 -1.44
C GLY A 98 6.10 -14.16 -1.76
N TRP A 99 5.72 -13.25 -0.86
CA TRP A 99 4.58 -12.36 -1.08
C TRP A 99 4.93 -11.19 -2.01
N THR A 100 3.92 -10.54 -2.56
CA THR A 100 4.09 -9.25 -3.26
C THR A 100 3.37 -8.15 -2.49
N ALA A 101 4.08 -7.04 -2.24
CA ALA A 101 3.52 -5.88 -1.56
C ALA A 101 3.24 -4.77 -2.57
N TRP A 102 2.03 -4.23 -2.55
CA TRP A 102 1.58 -3.16 -3.41
C TRP A 102 1.18 -1.95 -2.56
N MET A 103 1.82 -0.81 -2.80
CA MET A 103 1.61 0.41 -2.02
C MET A 103 1.25 1.59 -2.92
N LEU A 104 0.09 2.18 -2.69
CA LEU A 104 -0.35 3.42 -3.34
C LEU A 104 0.10 4.62 -2.52
N THR A 105 1.00 5.45 -3.03
CA THR A 105 1.49 6.64 -2.32
C THR A 105 1.88 7.79 -3.26
N PRO A 106 1.72 9.07 -2.86
CA PRO A 106 2.36 10.19 -3.54
C PRO A 106 3.85 10.31 -3.19
N ASP A 107 4.32 9.64 -2.13
CA ASP A 107 5.72 9.70 -1.70
C ASP A 107 6.64 8.87 -2.62
N LEU A 108 7.29 9.54 -3.56
CA LEU A 108 8.25 8.93 -4.48
C LEU A 108 9.52 8.43 -3.78
N LYS A 109 9.80 8.88 -2.55
CA LYS A 109 10.95 8.44 -1.73
C LYS A 109 10.63 7.19 -0.91
N LEU A 110 9.39 6.69 -0.95
CA LEU A 110 8.97 5.52 -0.16
C LEU A 110 9.87 4.28 -0.38
N PRO A 111 10.24 3.86 -1.62
CA PRO A 111 11.15 2.73 -1.81
C PRO A 111 12.47 2.87 -1.05
N SER A 112 13.05 4.07 -1.05
CA SER A 112 14.27 4.38 -0.32
C SER A 112 14.08 4.30 1.20
N LYS A 113 12.98 4.86 1.73
CA LYS A 113 12.62 4.80 3.16
C LYS A 113 12.46 3.35 3.64
N MET A 114 11.83 2.51 2.83
CA MET A 114 11.63 1.08 3.11
C MET A 114 12.88 0.23 2.87
N ARG A 115 13.90 0.79 2.19
CA ARG A 115 15.08 0.05 1.72
C ARG A 115 14.65 -1.21 0.94
N LEU A 116 13.68 -1.04 0.05
CA LEU A 116 13.15 -2.06 -0.84
C LEU A 116 13.25 -1.54 -2.28
N LYS A 117 13.75 -2.37 -3.18
CA LYS A 117 13.73 -2.07 -4.61
C LYS A 117 12.36 -2.44 -5.15
N GLU A 118 11.66 -1.47 -5.72
CA GLU A 118 10.41 -1.73 -6.42
C GLU A 118 10.66 -2.58 -7.67
N SER A 119 9.81 -3.58 -7.89
CA SER A 119 9.80 -4.38 -9.12
C SER A 119 8.83 -3.81 -10.16
N ARG A 120 7.91 -2.95 -9.75
CA ARG A 120 7.03 -2.19 -10.64
C ARG A 120 6.69 -0.83 -10.04
N ARG A 121 6.49 0.16 -10.90
CA ARG A 121 6.05 1.51 -10.55
C ARG A 121 5.01 1.95 -11.57
N VAL A 122 3.74 2.08 -11.16
CA VAL A 122 2.65 2.48 -12.05
C VAL A 122 2.14 3.87 -11.66
N PRO A 123 2.09 4.84 -12.59
CA PRO A 123 1.44 6.13 -12.33
C PRO A 123 -0.06 5.96 -12.15
N MET A 124 -0.63 6.57 -11.11
CA MET A 124 -2.06 6.55 -10.80
C MET A 124 -2.51 7.90 -10.24
N TRP A 125 -3.82 8.13 -10.22
CA TRP A 125 -4.44 9.31 -9.62
C TRP A 125 -5.41 8.91 -8.51
N ASN A 126 -5.17 9.37 -7.28
CA ASN A 126 -6.07 9.22 -6.15
C ASN A 126 -6.87 10.52 -5.97
N GLY A 127 -7.89 10.70 -6.82
CA GLY A 127 -8.53 12.00 -7.02
C GLY A 127 -7.55 12.99 -7.67
N PRO A 128 -7.37 14.20 -7.14
CA PRO A 128 -6.43 15.18 -7.70
C PRO A 128 -4.95 14.88 -7.39
N ILE A 129 -4.67 13.88 -6.54
CA ILE A 129 -3.32 13.57 -6.07
C ILE A 129 -2.68 12.58 -7.05
N GLU A 130 -1.54 12.98 -7.62
CA GLU A 130 -0.71 12.06 -8.38
C GLU A 130 0.01 11.10 -7.43
N CYS A 131 -0.20 9.81 -7.65
CA CYS A 131 0.42 8.75 -6.88
C CYS A 131 1.26 7.83 -7.77
N ARG A 132 2.04 6.97 -7.12
CA ARG A 132 2.56 5.74 -7.69
C ARG A 132 1.98 4.56 -6.94
N LEU A 133 1.60 3.54 -7.70
CA LEU A 133 1.39 2.21 -7.18
C LEU A 133 2.71 1.44 -7.34
N PHE A 134 3.45 1.34 -6.25
CA PHE A 134 4.69 0.58 -6.17
C PHE A 134 4.40 -0.89 -5.90
N ARG A 135 5.13 -1.79 -6.56
CA ARG A 135 5.19 -3.21 -6.22
C ARG A 135 6.56 -3.53 -5.67
N PHE A 136 6.61 -4.27 -4.57
CA PHE A 136 7.81 -4.87 -4.00
C PHE A 136 7.66 -6.39 -3.97
N ASP A 137 8.69 -7.10 -4.45
CA ASP A 137 8.75 -8.55 -4.32
C ASP A 137 9.49 -8.93 -3.05
N MET A 138 8.81 -9.63 -2.14
CA MET A 138 9.37 -10.00 -0.85
C MET A 138 10.18 -11.29 -1.01
N VAL A 139 11.49 -11.15 -1.20
CA VAL A 139 12.39 -12.30 -1.39
C VAL A 139 12.96 -12.80 -0.07
N LYS A 140 13.17 -14.12 0.06
CA LYS A 140 13.92 -14.71 1.17
C LYS A 140 15.41 -14.37 0.98
N GLY A 141 16.01 -13.63 1.91
CA GLY A 141 17.41 -13.17 1.81
C GLY A 141 17.58 -11.88 0.99
N THR A 142 18.82 -11.49 0.71
CA THR A 142 19.09 -10.24 -0.03
C THR A 142 18.78 -10.44 -1.52
N ALA A 143 18.09 -9.46 -2.14
CA ALA A 143 17.74 -9.48 -3.57
C ALA A 143 18.96 -9.58 -4.53
N ARG A 144 20.18 -9.50 -4.00
CA ARG A 144 21.44 -9.60 -4.74
C ARG A 144 21.76 -11.04 -5.18
N ALA A 145 21.22 -12.05 -4.51
CA ALA A 145 21.56 -13.45 -4.79
C ALA A 145 20.87 -14.03 -6.05
N ARG A 146 19.80 -13.41 -6.57
CA ARG A 146 19.04 -13.96 -7.70
C ARG A 146 19.57 -13.59 -9.10
N ALA A 147 20.54 -12.67 -9.20
CA ALA A 147 21.11 -12.28 -10.50
C ALA A 147 22.09 -13.32 -11.09
N GLY A 148 22.36 -14.43 -10.39
CA GLY A 148 23.34 -15.45 -10.80
C GLY A 148 22.76 -16.84 -11.10
N SER A 149 21.44 -17.01 -11.17
CA SER A 149 20.80 -18.30 -11.51
C SER A 149 19.81 -18.12 -12.67
N ALA A 150 20.32 -17.66 -13.82
CA ALA A 150 19.69 -17.98 -15.08
C ALA A 150 20.25 -19.36 -15.49
N GLU A 151 19.43 -20.40 -15.42
CA GLU A 151 19.81 -21.72 -15.92
C GLU A 151 20.06 -21.65 -17.44
N PRO A 152 21.16 -22.25 -17.95
CA PRO A 152 21.41 -22.29 -19.38
C PRO A 152 20.36 -23.18 -20.07
N GLY A 153 19.81 -22.65 -21.16
CA GLY A 153 18.81 -23.32 -21.98
C GLY A 153 19.28 -24.70 -22.46
N VAL A 154 18.38 -25.66 -22.33
CA VAL A 154 18.51 -26.99 -22.92
C VAL A 154 18.55 -26.82 -24.43
N ALA A 155 19.70 -27.10 -25.03
CA ALA A 155 19.86 -27.23 -26.47
C ALA A 155 19.24 -28.57 -26.88
N ASP A 156 18.18 -28.50 -27.68
CA ASP A 156 17.53 -29.67 -28.27
C ASP A 156 18.35 -30.11 -29.49
N GLY A 157 18.71 -31.38 -29.52
CA GLY A 157 19.56 -31.98 -30.55
C GLY A 157 19.47 -33.49 -30.53
N ALA A 158 18.50 -34.04 -31.28
CA ALA A 158 18.54 -35.33 -31.94
C ALA A 158 17.43 -35.39 -33.02
#